data_AF-A0A9D0L6X9-F1
#
_entry.id   AF-A0A9D0L6X9-F1
#
_cell.length_a   1.000
_cell.length_b   1.000
_cell.length_c   1.000
_cell.angle_alpha   90.00
_cell.angle_beta   90.00
_cell.angle_gamma   90.00
#
_symmetry.space_group_name_H-M   'P 1'
#
loop_
_entity.id
_entity.type
_entity.pdbx_description
1 polymer ?
#
loop_
_entity_poly.entity_id
_entity_poly.type
_entity_poly.pdbx_seq_one_letter_code
_entity_poly.pdbx_strand_id
1 'polypeptide(L)'
;PCALGSALNDDTISRLRAAVVAGAANNQLAEPRHGDDLNARGILYAPDYAINAGGLINVALELEGYDAARARERTMLVYDTIYQIGDRSLQSGTPSYRVADLLVEEKLAVVERPRARSGG
;
A
#
# COMPACT_ATOMS: atom_id res chain seq x y z
N PRO A 1 3.21 0.26 12.47
CA PRO A 1 4.41 1.02 12.89
C PRO A 1 4.31 2.49 12.46
N CYS A 2 4.56 3.47 13.34
CA CYS A 2 4.38 4.90 13.04
C CYS A 2 5.56 5.81 13.45
N ALA A 3 6.68 5.23 13.86
CA ALA A 3 7.84 5.99 14.36
C ALA A 3 9.01 5.95 13.37
N LEU A 4 9.79 4.87 13.37
CA LEU A 4 10.95 4.69 12.50
C LEU A 4 10.71 3.55 11.50
N GLY A 5 11.43 3.63 10.37
CA GLY A 5 11.52 2.54 9.39
C GLY A 5 12.27 1.34 9.93
N SER A 6 12.28 0.25 9.16
CA SER A 6 12.94 -1.03 9.43
C SER A 6 12.53 -1.68 10.76
N ALA A 7 11.37 -1.28 11.29
CA ALA A 7 10.81 -1.81 12.53
C ALA A 7 10.38 -3.29 12.41
N LEU A 8 10.21 -3.80 11.20
CA LEU A 8 9.89 -5.20 10.89
C LEU A 8 11.16 -5.86 10.35
N ASN A 9 11.78 -6.69 11.18
CA ASN A 9 13.06 -7.36 10.92
C ASN A 9 13.13 -8.71 11.65
N ASP A 10 14.26 -9.40 11.54
CA ASP A 10 14.53 -10.71 12.16
C ASP A 10 14.22 -10.75 13.68
N ASP A 11 14.54 -9.66 14.40
CA ASP A 11 14.40 -9.60 15.85
C ASP A 11 12.96 -9.28 16.29
N THR A 12 12.21 -8.54 15.47
CA THR A 12 10.91 -8.00 15.86
C THR A 12 9.73 -8.84 15.37
N ILE A 13 9.82 -9.43 14.18
CA ILE A 13 8.70 -10.17 13.57
C ILE A 13 8.31 -11.37 14.42
N SER A 14 9.30 -12.07 14.98
CA SER A 14 9.07 -13.24 15.84
C SER A 14 8.30 -12.91 17.13
N ARG A 15 8.30 -11.65 17.55
CA ARG A 15 7.67 -11.16 18.77
C ARG A 15 6.27 -10.61 18.54
N LEU A 16 5.85 -10.45 17.28
CA LEU A 16 4.53 -9.91 16.95
C LEU A 16 3.43 -10.90 17.36
N ARG A 17 2.42 -10.37 18.05
CA ARG A 17 1.18 -11.08 18.40
C ARG A 17 -0.03 -10.56 17.63
N ALA A 18 0.17 -9.54 16.78
CA ALA A 18 -0.89 -8.91 16.02
C ALA A 18 -1.22 -9.73 14.77
N ALA A 19 -2.51 -9.78 14.41
CA ALA A 19 -2.95 -10.37 13.15
C ALA A 19 -2.72 -9.45 11.95
N VAL A 20 -2.59 -8.13 12.19
CA VAL A 20 -2.44 -7.11 11.16
C VAL A 20 -1.32 -6.14 11.53
N VAL A 21 -0.49 -5.79 10.55
CA VAL A 21 0.49 -4.72 10.64
C VAL A 21 0.07 -3.61 9.69
N ALA A 22 -0.36 -2.48 10.27
CA ALA A 22 -0.76 -1.28 9.56
C ALA A 22 -0.20 -0.05 10.28
N GLY A 23 0.45 0.85 9.56
CA GLY A 23 0.95 2.09 10.14
C GLY A 23 1.55 3.02 9.13
N ALA A 24 1.87 4.24 9.56
CA ALA A 24 2.25 5.34 8.66
C ALA A 24 3.76 5.48 8.43
N ALA A 25 4.61 4.75 9.15
CA ALA A 25 6.06 4.84 8.97
C ALA A 25 6.47 4.43 7.55
N ASN A 26 7.51 5.08 7.01
CA ASN A 26 8.11 4.70 5.73
C ASN A 26 9.12 3.57 5.92
N ASN A 27 9.33 2.75 4.88
CA ASN A 27 10.29 1.64 4.82
C ASN A 27 10.14 0.68 6.02
N GLN A 28 8.92 0.23 6.33
CA GLN A 28 8.65 -0.53 7.56
C GLN A 28 9.36 -1.88 7.60
N LEU A 29 9.45 -2.56 6.45
CA LEU A 29 10.23 -3.77 6.26
C LEU A 29 11.71 -3.40 6.18
N ALA A 30 12.56 -4.05 6.98
CA ALA A 30 14.01 -3.87 6.87
C ALA A 30 14.56 -4.45 5.55
N GLU A 31 13.89 -5.47 5.01
CA GLU A 31 14.22 -6.16 3.76
C GLU A 31 12.92 -6.74 3.17
N PRO A 32 12.79 -6.90 1.84
CA PRO A 32 11.57 -7.44 1.23
C PRO A 32 11.15 -8.82 1.76
N ARG A 33 12.12 -9.70 2.07
CA ARG A 33 11.86 -11.04 2.63
C ARG A 33 11.07 -11.02 3.94
N HIS A 34 11.14 -9.93 4.70
CA HIS A 34 10.37 -9.77 5.93
C HIS A 34 8.86 -9.69 5.65
N GLY A 35 8.46 -9.29 4.44
CA GLY A 35 7.07 -9.41 3.99
C GLY A 35 6.65 -10.87 3.78
N ASP A 36 7.56 -11.72 3.31
CA ASP A 36 7.34 -13.16 3.20
C ASP A 36 7.22 -13.80 4.60
N ASP A 37 8.06 -13.37 5.56
CA ASP A 37 8.02 -13.85 6.94
C ASP A 37 6.69 -13.51 7.65
N LEU A 38 6.16 -12.30 7.42
CA LEU A 38 4.84 -11.89 7.92
C LEU A 38 3.73 -12.77 7.34
N ASN A 39 3.76 -13.00 6.02
CA ASN A 39 2.79 -13.85 5.33
C ASN A 39 2.84 -15.30 5.84
N ALA A 40 4.03 -15.88 5.99
CA ALA A 40 4.22 -17.24 6.50
C ALA A 40 3.68 -17.41 7.93
N ARG A 41 3.62 -16.33 8.71
CA ARG A 41 3.05 -16.30 10.06
C ARG A 41 1.55 -15.99 10.09
N GLY A 42 0.92 -15.80 8.94
CA GLY A 42 -0.49 -15.41 8.84
C GLY A 42 -0.77 -13.98 9.32
N ILE A 43 0.25 -13.11 9.30
CA ILE A 43 0.11 -11.70 9.67
C ILE A 43 -0.13 -10.89 8.41
N LEU A 44 -1.29 -10.25 8.30
CA LEU A 44 -1.61 -9.41 7.15
C LEU A 44 -0.85 -8.08 7.27
N TYR A 45 -0.01 -7.79 6.30
CA TYR A 45 0.73 -6.54 6.23
C TYR A 45 0.04 -5.56 5.27
N ALA A 46 -0.24 -4.34 5.71
CA ALA A 46 -0.66 -3.25 4.82
C ALA A 46 0.61 -2.50 4.35
N PRO A 47 0.98 -2.60 3.05
CA PRO A 47 2.20 -2.01 2.53
C PRO A 47 2.28 -0.51 2.84
N ASP A 48 3.43 -0.08 3.34
CA ASP A 48 3.62 1.28 3.87
C ASP A 48 3.33 2.36 2.83
N TYR A 49 3.91 2.24 1.63
CA TYR A 49 3.72 3.18 0.53
C TYR A 49 2.28 3.25 0.02
N ALA A 50 1.44 2.25 0.31
CA ALA A 50 0.03 2.27 -0.03
C ALA A 50 -0.80 2.91 1.10
N ILE A 51 -0.57 2.52 2.35
CA ILE A 51 -1.39 2.97 3.50
C ILE A 51 -1.07 4.41 3.91
N ASN A 52 0.15 4.88 3.69
CA ASN A 52 0.59 6.23 4.07
C ASN A 52 0.42 7.27 2.95
N ALA A 53 -0.20 6.91 1.82
CA ALA A 53 -0.35 7.75 0.63
C ALA A 53 -1.14 9.05 0.84
N GLY A 54 -1.87 9.19 1.95
CA GLY A 54 -2.66 10.39 2.27
C GLY A 54 -1.86 11.69 2.25
N GLY A 55 -0.59 11.66 2.66
CA GLY A 55 0.28 12.85 2.62
C GLY A 55 0.53 13.34 1.19
N LEU A 56 0.81 12.42 0.25
CA LEU A 56 1.01 12.76 -1.16
C LEU A 56 -0.28 13.21 -1.83
N ILE A 57 -1.41 12.59 -1.49
CA ILE A 57 -2.74 12.99 -1.99
C ILE A 57 -3.04 14.44 -1.58
N ASN A 58 -2.74 14.81 -0.34
CA ASN A 58 -2.96 16.16 0.15
C ASN A 58 -2.11 17.20 -0.60
N VAL A 59 -0.80 16.94 -0.73
CA VAL A 59 0.12 17.84 -1.46
C VAL A 59 -0.26 17.96 -2.93
N ALA A 60 -0.69 16.88 -3.58
CA ALA A 60 -1.13 16.92 -4.97
C ALA A 60 -2.34 17.85 -5.17
N LEU A 61 -3.28 17.89 -4.22
CA LEU A 61 -4.46 18.75 -4.29
C LEU A 61 -4.15 20.21 -3.96
N GLU A 62 -3.14 20.49 -3.13
CA GLU A 62 -2.67 21.86 -2.89
C GLU A 62 -2.26 22.57 -4.19
N LEU A 63 -1.72 21.83 -5.17
CA LEU A 63 -1.35 22.36 -6.49
C LEU A 63 -2.56 22.77 -7.35
N GLU A 64 -3.74 22.23 -7.08
CA GLU A 64 -4.99 22.52 -7.82
C GLU A 64 -5.86 23.59 -7.13
N GLY A 65 -5.43 24.09 -5.97
CA GLY A 65 -6.25 24.90 -5.07
C GLY A 65 -6.81 24.05 -3.93
N TYR A 66 -6.32 24.32 -2.71
CA TYR A 66 -6.60 23.47 -1.55
C TYR A 66 -8.08 23.51 -1.14
N ASP A 67 -8.68 22.32 -1.08
CA ASP A 67 -9.99 22.05 -0.51
C ASP A 67 -9.86 20.85 0.44
N ALA A 68 -10.05 21.12 1.74
CA ALA A 68 -9.92 20.12 2.79
C ALA A 68 -10.96 18.98 2.68
N ALA A 69 -12.17 19.28 2.18
CA ALA A 69 -13.21 18.26 1.99
C ALA A 69 -12.81 17.33 0.85
N ARG A 70 -12.32 17.89 -0.27
CA ARG A 70 -11.81 17.11 -1.40
C ARG A 70 -10.56 16.30 -1.01
N ALA A 71 -9.64 16.88 -0.23
CA ALA A 71 -8.47 16.17 0.28
C ALA A 71 -8.85 14.98 1.15
N ARG A 72 -9.82 15.16 2.04
CA ARG A 72 -10.37 14.08 2.85
C ARG A 72 -11.01 13.00 1.98
N GLU A 73 -11.88 13.37 1.05
CA GLU A 73 -12.56 12.42 0.14
C GLU A 73 -11.55 11.57 -0.64
N ARG A 74 -10.53 12.21 -1.23
CA ARG A 74 -9.47 11.50 -1.97
C ARG A 74 -8.63 10.61 -1.06
N THR A 75 -8.32 11.05 0.15
CA THR A 75 -7.59 10.24 1.14
C THR A 75 -8.38 9.00 1.54
N MET A 76 -9.71 9.06 1.59
CA MET A 76 -10.54 7.89 1.92
C MET A 76 -10.41 6.74 0.90
N LEU A 77 -10.01 7.03 -0.35
CA LEU A 77 -9.77 6.00 -1.38
C LEU A 77 -8.57 5.09 -1.07
N VAL A 78 -7.73 5.46 -0.09
CA VAL A 78 -6.69 4.57 0.45
C VAL A 78 -7.32 3.29 1.02
N TYR A 79 -8.52 3.37 1.58
CA TYR A 79 -9.26 2.20 2.07
C TYR A 79 -9.44 1.16 0.96
N ASP A 80 -9.96 1.56 -0.20
CA ASP A 80 -10.23 0.64 -1.31
C ASP A 80 -8.95 -0.02 -1.82
N THR A 81 -7.85 0.74 -1.85
CA THR A 81 -6.54 0.24 -2.27
C THR A 81 -6.03 -0.82 -1.30
N ILE A 82 -6.06 -0.54 0.01
CA ILE A 82 -5.62 -1.50 1.04
C ILE A 82 -6.54 -2.72 1.10
N TYR A 83 -7.84 -2.53 0.95
CA TYR A 83 -8.81 -3.62 0.88
C TYR A 83 -8.50 -4.55 -0.30
N GLN A 84 -8.30 -3.99 -1.49
CA GLN A 84 -7.98 -4.76 -2.69
C GLN A 84 -6.67 -5.56 -2.54
N ILE A 85 -5.63 -4.96 -1.95
CA ILE A 85 -4.37 -5.64 -1.66
C ILE A 85 -4.60 -6.81 -0.71
N GLY A 86 -5.30 -6.57 0.40
CA GLY A 86 -5.56 -7.59 1.42
C GLY A 86 -6.41 -8.75 0.88
N ASP A 87 -7.50 -8.44 0.18
CA ASP A 87 -8.41 -9.43 -0.39
C ASP A 87 -7.69 -10.33 -1.42
N ARG A 88 -6.94 -9.73 -2.37
CA ARG A 88 -6.15 -10.50 -3.35
C ARG A 88 -5.04 -11.32 -2.70
N SER A 89 -4.40 -10.79 -1.65
CA SER A 89 -3.38 -11.53 -0.89
C SER A 89 -3.98 -12.78 -0.24
N LEU A 90 -5.13 -12.65 0.42
CA LEU A 90 -5.82 -13.76 1.06
C LEU A 90 -6.30 -14.82 0.05
N GLN A 91 -6.84 -14.40 -1.10
CA GLN A 91 -7.34 -15.31 -2.12
C GLN A 91 -6.23 -16.09 -2.85
N SER A 92 -5.10 -15.44 -3.10
CA SER A 92 -3.99 -16.04 -3.87
C SER A 92 -2.92 -16.72 -3.00
N GLY A 93 -2.89 -16.43 -1.69
CA GLY A 93 -1.79 -16.81 -0.79
C GLY A 93 -0.49 -16.02 -1.03
N THR A 94 -0.50 -15.04 -1.94
CA THR A 94 0.66 -14.21 -2.24
C THR A 94 0.85 -13.14 -1.16
N PRO A 95 2.08 -12.89 -0.67
CA PRO A 95 2.34 -11.83 0.29
C PRO A 95 1.83 -10.46 -0.19
N SER A 96 1.20 -9.72 0.71
CA SER A 96 0.53 -8.46 0.40
C SER A 96 1.43 -7.38 -0.22
N TYR A 97 2.72 -7.33 0.13
CA TYR A 97 3.67 -6.39 -0.49
C TYR A 97 3.86 -6.67 -1.99
N ARG A 98 3.93 -7.95 -2.40
CA ARG A 98 4.01 -8.31 -3.83
C ARG A 98 2.71 -8.05 -4.55
N VAL A 99 1.57 -8.29 -3.90
CA VAL A 99 0.25 -7.95 -4.47
C VAL A 99 0.15 -6.46 -4.75
N ALA A 100 0.67 -5.62 -3.86
CA ALA A 100 0.69 -4.19 -4.07
C ALA A 100 1.59 -3.80 -5.27
N ASP A 101 2.76 -4.41 -5.42
CA ASP A 101 3.63 -4.20 -6.59
C ASP A 101 2.91 -4.59 -7.90
N LEU A 102 2.23 -5.75 -7.93
CA LEU A 102 1.44 -6.20 -9.08
C LEU A 102 0.32 -5.21 -9.42
N LEU A 103 -0.37 -4.65 -8.43
CA LEU A 103 -1.41 -3.63 -8.67
C LEU A 103 -0.84 -2.35 -9.28
N VAL A 104 0.38 -1.97 -8.92
CA VAL A 104 1.07 -0.83 -9.51
C VAL A 104 1.39 -1.13 -10.98
N GLU A 105 1.98 -2.29 -11.28
CA GLU A 105 2.29 -2.73 -12.64
C GLU A 105 1.03 -2.78 -13.53
N GLU A 106 -0.07 -3.36 -13.03
CA GLU A 106 -1.37 -3.39 -13.72
C GLU A 106 -1.88 -1.98 -14.07
N LYS A 107 -1.79 -1.04 -13.12
CA LYS A 107 -2.23 0.35 -13.32
C LYS A 107 -1.37 1.07 -14.36
N LEU A 108 -0.05 0.90 -14.32
CA LEU A 108 0.87 1.52 -15.28
C LEU A 108 0.64 0.99 -16.71
N ALA A 109 0.44 -0.32 -16.86
CA ALA A 109 0.16 -0.93 -18.16
C ALA A 109 -1.16 -0.43 -18.80
N VAL A 110 -2.17 -0.08 -17.99
CA VAL A 110 -3.43 0.51 -18.49
C VAL A 110 -3.20 1.94 -19.02
N VAL A 111 -2.35 2.72 -18.37
CA VAL A 111 -2.03 4.09 -18.78
C VAL A 111 -1.19 4.11 -20.06
N GLU A 112 -0.30 3.12 -20.25
CA GLU A 112 0.55 3.02 -21.44
C GLU A 112 -0.20 2.58 -22.71
N ARG A 113 -1.39 1.97 -22.61
CA ARG A 113 -2.24 1.70 -23.77
C ARG A 113 -2.79 3.02 -24.29
N PRO A 114 -2.37 3.52 -25.47
CA PRO A 114 -2.91 4.76 -25.99
C PRO A 114 -4.41 4.57 -26.21
N ARG A 115 -5.23 5.53 -25.75
CA ARG A 115 -6.63 5.62 -26.20
C ARG A 115 -6.59 5.62 -27.72
N ALA A 116 -6.98 4.51 -28.35
CA ALA A 116 -7.13 4.44 -29.78
C ALA A 116 -8.02 5.63 -30.18
N ARG A 117 -7.46 6.54 -30.98
CA ARG A 117 -8.19 7.70 -31.48
C ARG A 117 -9.36 7.19 -32.30
N SER A 118 -10.55 7.11 -31.72
CA SER A 118 -11.80 7.01 -32.46
C SER A 118 -12.10 8.40 -33.03
N GLY A 119 -11.44 8.70 -34.15
CA GLY A 119 -11.75 9.81 -35.03
C GLY A 119 -11.92 9.25 -36.44
N GLY A 120 -13.18 9.07 -36.84
CA GLY A 120 -13.66 8.79 -38.19
C GLY A 120 -15.00 9.48 -38.35
#